data_AF-A0A0D8XUP4-F1
#
_entry.id   AF-A0A0D8XUP4-F1
#
_cell.length_a   1.000
_cell.length_b   1.000
_cell.length_c   1.000
_cell.angle_alpha   90.00
_cell.angle_beta   90.00
_cell.angle_gamma   90.00
#
_symmetry.space_group_name_H-M   'P 1'
#
loop_
_entity.id
_entity.type
_entity.pdbx_description
1 polymer ?
#
loop_
_entity_poly.entity_id
_entity_poly.type
_entity_poly.pdbx_seq_one_letter_code
_entity_poly.pdbx_strand_id
1 'polypeptide(L)'
;MFQKFKQLKKLWQLSKIDFSIWVVAFVATVGTDVIQGLAIAIVYALFTIVIREQWPKWHILGNIVGTNDFRDMERYRHIYFFNRVCVLRFDSPLLFTNVERFRKVVEKVATEWDDTNYCGRIDKKHLIPEGQNNKNLSTSTMSQEQKRFLIIDCSGFTYVDIMGVNILKEVHEDLRKKNVVVSFAAAKAPVRELFEASGLYRTVAKTNFYPTIYDAIAYAQLKQSNHSMNGSSLDVNGYDCETLDTTDDSIQCLDCPHLVRKSSK
;
A
#
# COMPACT_ATOMS: atom_id res chain seq x y z
N MET A 1 -3.65 -44.10 -19.00
CA MET A 1 -4.40 -42.86 -19.34
C MET A 1 -5.57 -42.57 -18.40
N PHE A 2 -6.48 -43.51 -18.10
CA PHE A 2 -7.73 -43.21 -17.36
C PHE A 2 -7.59 -42.73 -15.90
N GLN A 3 -6.44 -42.92 -15.25
CA GLN A 3 -6.19 -42.40 -13.89
C GLN A 3 -6.15 -40.86 -13.83
N LYS A 4 -5.89 -40.17 -14.95
CA LYS A 4 -5.88 -38.70 -15.04
C LYS A 4 -7.28 -38.09 -14.84
N PHE A 5 -8.35 -38.79 -15.23
CA PHE A 5 -9.72 -38.33 -15.01
C PHE A 5 -10.11 -38.27 -13.52
N LYS A 6 -9.53 -39.12 -12.66
CA LYS A 6 -9.73 -39.03 -11.20
C LYS A 6 -9.05 -37.79 -10.60
N GLN A 7 -7.95 -37.34 -11.22
CA GLN A 7 -7.26 -36.10 -10.80
C GLN A 7 -8.05 -34.85 -11.19
N LEU A 8 -8.94 -34.94 -12.18
CA LEU A 8 -9.75 -33.83 -12.65
C LEU A 8 -10.73 -33.30 -11.59
N LYS A 9 -11.36 -34.21 -10.84
CA LYS A 9 -12.24 -33.84 -9.71
C LYS A 9 -11.46 -33.09 -8.61
N LYS A 10 -10.22 -33.52 -8.36
CA LYS A 10 -9.31 -32.85 -7.42
C LYS A 10 -8.83 -31.49 -7.94
N LEU A 11 -8.56 -31.38 -9.25
CA LEU A 11 -8.15 -30.14 -9.89
C LEU A 11 -9.25 -29.08 -9.84
N TRP A 12 -10.51 -29.44 -10.11
CA TRP A 12 -11.65 -28.52 -10.01
C TRP A 12 -11.81 -27.91 -8.61
N GLN A 13 -11.51 -28.69 -7.56
CA GLN A 13 -11.56 -28.23 -6.18
C GLN A 13 -10.41 -27.28 -5.81
N LEU A 14 -9.29 -27.34 -6.54
CA LEU A 14 -8.11 -26.51 -6.29
C LEU A 14 -8.11 -25.23 -7.14
N SER A 15 -8.31 -25.37 -8.45
CA SER A 15 -8.21 -24.27 -9.42
C SER A 15 -9.19 -24.48 -10.57
N LYS A 16 -10.24 -23.66 -10.60
CA LYS A 16 -11.22 -23.65 -11.69
C LYS A 16 -10.60 -23.26 -13.04
N ILE A 17 -9.56 -22.42 -13.00
CA ILE A 17 -8.84 -21.93 -14.19
C ILE A 17 -8.02 -23.06 -14.81
N ASP A 18 -7.22 -23.78 -14.02
CA ASP A 18 -6.39 -24.87 -14.55
C ASP A 18 -7.25 -26.02 -15.09
N PHE A 19 -8.41 -26.25 -14.46
CA PHE A 19 -9.40 -27.17 -15.01
C PHE A 19 -9.99 -26.67 -16.34
N SER A 20 -10.31 -25.39 -16.48
CA SER A 20 -10.87 -24.86 -17.75
C SER A 20 -9.86 -24.98 -18.88
N ILE A 21 -8.58 -24.70 -18.62
CA ILE A 21 -7.49 -24.90 -19.59
C ILE A 21 -7.43 -26.36 -20.04
N TRP A 22 -7.51 -27.30 -19.09
CA TRP A 22 -7.51 -28.72 -19.42
C TRP A 22 -8.71 -29.13 -20.29
N VAL A 23 -9.91 -28.66 -19.95
CA VAL A 23 -11.13 -28.97 -20.72
C VAL A 23 -11.03 -28.41 -22.13
N VAL A 24 -10.61 -27.16 -22.28
CA VAL A 24 -10.43 -26.52 -23.60
C VAL A 24 -9.40 -27.27 -24.43
N ALA A 25 -8.25 -27.64 -23.84
CA ALA A 25 -7.21 -28.39 -24.53
C ALA A 25 -7.71 -29.76 -25.00
N PHE A 26 -8.42 -30.49 -24.14
CA PHE A 26 -8.97 -31.80 -24.47
C PHE A 26 -10.03 -31.71 -25.57
N VAL A 27 -11.02 -30.84 -25.41
CA VAL A 27 -12.12 -30.68 -26.38
C VAL A 27 -11.59 -30.17 -27.73
N ALA A 28 -10.66 -29.22 -27.74
CA ALA A 28 -10.07 -28.69 -28.98
C ALA A 28 -9.25 -29.75 -29.72
N THR A 29 -8.44 -30.54 -29.01
CA THR A 29 -7.61 -31.60 -29.62
C THR A 29 -8.46 -32.75 -30.17
N VAL A 30 -9.56 -33.11 -29.50
CA VAL A 30 -10.46 -34.18 -29.94
C VAL A 30 -11.41 -33.74 -31.06
N GLY A 31 -11.89 -32.50 -31.01
CA GLY A 31 -12.84 -31.96 -31.99
C GLY A 31 -12.21 -31.44 -33.28
N THR A 32 -10.91 -31.16 -33.27
CA THR A 32 -10.14 -30.74 -34.46
C THR A 32 -8.98 -31.72 -34.68
N ASP A 33 -7.80 -31.22 -35.06
CA ASP A 33 -6.58 -31.99 -35.15
C ASP A 33 -5.65 -31.69 -33.98
N VAL A 34 -4.71 -32.61 -33.71
CA VAL A 34 -3.77 -32.48 -32.59
C VAL A 34 -2.98 -31.17 -32.64
N ILE A 35 -2.52 -30.76 -33.83
CA ILE A 35 -1.72 -29.54 -34.01
C ILE A 35 -2.57 -28.28 -33.76
N GLN A 36 -3.77 -28.22 -34.34
CA GLN A 36 -4.67 -27.08 -34.21
C GLN A 36 -5.22 -26.96 -32.78
N GLY A 37 -5.63 -28.09 -32.18
CA GLY A 37 -6.11 -28.14 -30.81
C GLY A 37 -5.06 -27.69 -29.80
N LEU A 38 -3.80 -28.06 -30.00
CA LEU A 38 -2.68 -27.57 -29.18
C LEU A 38 -2.51 -26.05 -29.30
N ALA A 39 -2.55 -25.50 -30.52
CA ALA A 39 -2.43 -24.06 -30.74
C ALA A 39 -3.54 -23.28 -30.01
N ILE A 40 -4.79 -23.74 -30.10
CA ILE A 40 -5.94 -23.16 -29.40
C ILE A 40 -5.74 -23.20 -27.88
N ALA A 41 -5.28 -24.34 -27.35
CA ALA A 41 -5.02 -24.51 -25.93
C ALA A 41 -3.97 -23.53 -25.39
N ILE A 42 -2.89 -23.31 -26.14
CA ILE A 42 -1.83 -22.37 -25.78
C ILE A 42 -2.38 -20.94 -25.75
N VAL A 43 -3.11 -20.51 -26.78
CA VAL A 43 -3.71 -19.18 -26.83
C VAL A 43 -4.68 -18.97 -25.66
N TYR A 44 -5.52 -19.96 -25.37
CA TYR A 44 -6.43 -19.92 -24.23
C TYR A 44 -5.69 -19.83 -22.89
N ALA A 45 -4.62 -20.62 -22.70
CA ALA A 45 -3.81 -20.57 -21.50
C ALA A 45 -3.19 -19.18 -21.28
N LEU A 46 -2.60 -18.58 -22.33
CA LEU A 46 -2.06 -17.22 -22.27
C LEU A 46 -3.14 -16.19 -21.92
N PHE A 47 -4.32 -16.32 -22.53
CA PHE A 47 -5.46 -15.45 -22.23
C PHE A 47 -5.91 -15.54 -20.76
N THR A 48 -5.97 -16.76 -20.19
CA THR A 48 -6.31 -16.93 -18.77
C THR A 48 -5.27 -16.35 -17.82
N ILE A 49 -3.98 -16.32 -18.20
CA ILE A 49 -2.93 -15.65 -17.42
C ILE A 49 -3.19 -14.15 -17.34
N VAL A 50 -3.53 -13.51 -18.47
CA VAL A 50 -3.86 -12.08 -18.50
C VAL A 50 -5.06 -11.75 -17.62
N ILE A 51 -6.14 -12.54 -17.71
CA ILE A 51 -7.32 -12.35 -16.86
C ILE A 51 -6.95 -12.51 -15.38
N ARG A 52 -6.13 -13.51 -15.04
CA ARG A 52 -5.72 -13.73 -13.65
C ARG A 52 -4.92 -12.55 -13.10
N GLU A 53 -4.05 -11.95 -13.90
CA GLU A 53 -3.24 -10.79 -13.52
C GLU A 53 -4.09 -9.51 -13.33
N GLN A 54 -5.15 -9.36 -14.12
CA GLN A 54 -6.07 -8.21 -14.03
C GLN A 54 -6.97 -8.22 -12.78
N TRP A 55 -6.96 -9.30 -11.99
CA TRP A 55 -7.80 -9.46 -10.80
C TRP A 55 -6.98 -9.52 -9.50
N PRO A 56 -6.27 -8.43 -9.17
CA PRO A 56 -5.40 -8.38 -8.03
C PRO A 56 -6.16 -8.39 -6.71
N LYS A 57 -5.51 -8.97 -5.71
CA LYS A 57 -5.97 -8.91 -4.33
C LYS A 57 -5.51 -7.60 -3.70
N TRP A 58 -6.38 -7.03 -2.89
CA TRP A 58 -6.08 -5.85 -2.11
C TRP A 58 -6.51 -6.12 -0.67
N HIS A 59 -5.77 -5.55 0.26
CA HIS A 59 -5.90 -5.81 1.68
C HIS A 59 -5.77 -4.50 2.44
N ILE A 60 -6.61 -4.30 3.44
CA ILE A 60 -6.38 -3.24 4.42
C ILE A 60 -5.51 -3.86 5.51
N LEU A 61 -4.44 -3.17 5.88
CA LEU A 61 -3.52 -3.63 6.90
C LEU A 61 -3.83 -2.96 8.23
N GLY A 62 -3.64 -3.69 9.31
CA GLY A 62 -3.54 -3.10 10.63
C GLY A 62 -2.46 -3.76 11.49
N ASN A 63 -2.17 -3.12 12.62
CA ASN A 63 -1.07 -3.51 13.49
C ASN A 63 -1.45 -4.72 14.37
N ILE A 64 -0.59 -5.74 14.40
CA ILE A 64 -0.70 -6.85 15.35
C ILE A 64 -0.17 -6.40 16.72
N VAL A 65 -0.98 -6.61 17.75
CA VAL A 65 -0.67 -6.24 19.15
C VAL A 65 0.72 -6.74 19.58
N GLY A 66 1.52 -5.85 20.16
CA GLY A 66 2.83 -6.18 20.71
C GLY A 66 3.93 -6.39 19.66
N THR A 67 3.64 -6.11 18.38
CA THR A 67 4.61 -6.15 17.29
C THR A 67 4.59 -4.84 16.51
N ASN A 68 5.63 -4.63 15.69
CA ASN A 68 5.68 -3.53 14.71
C ASN A 68 5.24 -4.00 13.32
N ASP A 69 4.45 -5.07 13.25
CA ASP A 69 4.15 -5.77 12.00
C ASP A 69 2.69 -5.56 11.58
N PHE A 70 2.52 -5.23 10.29
CA PHE A 70 1.22 -4.92 9.70
C PHE A 70 0.74 -6.12 8.86
N ARG A 71 -0.47 -6.59 9.14
CA ARG A 71 -1.07 -7.75 8.45
C ARG A 71 -2.52 -7.50 8.09
N ASP A 72 -2.98 -8.32 7.13
CA ASP A 72 -4.35 -8.31 6.63
C ASP A 72 -5.36 -8.60 7.75
N MET A 73 -6.42 -7.81 7.77
CA MET A 73 -7.47 -7.84 8.78
C MET A 73 -8.41 -9.03 8.64
N GLU A 74 -8.61 -9.55 7.44
CA GLU A 74 -9.48 -10.72 7.26
C GLU A 74 -8.91 -11.98 7.93
N ARG A 75 -7.59 -12.00 8.16
CA ARG A 75 -6.87 -13.18 8.64
C ARG A 75 -6.55 -13.16 10.14
N TYR A 76 -6.44 -11.99 10.76
CA TYR A 76 -6.04 -11.85 12.17
C TYR A 76 -7.06 -11.03 12.97
N ARG A 77 -7.49 -11.56 14.13
CA ARG A 77 -8.64 -11.04 14.91
C ARG A 77 -8.28 -9.96 15.95
N HIS A 78 -6.99 -9.73 16.20
CA HIS A 78 -6.48 -8.78 17.22
C HIS A 78 -5.65 -7.69 16.55
N ILE A 79 -6.33 -6.75 15.91
CA ILE A 79 -5.71 -5.64 15.20
C ILE A 79 -6.26 -4.31 15.75
N TYR A 80 -5.34 -3.40 16.10
CA TYR A 80 -5.70 -2.04 16.51
C TYR A 80 -5.65 -1.09 15.31
N PHE A 81 -6.61 -0.16 15.28
CA PHE A 81 -6.62 0.95 14.34
C PHE A 81 -6.07 2.20 15.01
N PHE A 82 -5.42 3.02 14.19
CA PHE A 82 -5.15 4.40 14.54
C PHE A 82 -6.32 5.24 14.02
N ASN A 83 -6.94 6.02 14.90
CA ASN A 83 -8.08 6.85 14.52
C ASN A 83 -7.68 7.73 13.33
N ARG A 84 -8.49 7.72 12.27
CA ARG A 84 -8.23 8.46 11.03
C ARG A 84 -6.88 8.15 10.31
N VAL A 85 -6.32 6.94 10.45
CA VAL A 85 -5.25 6.41 9.58
C VAL A 85 -5.62 5.03 9.05
N CYS A 86 -5.46 4.78 7.75
CA CYS A 86 -5.63 3.45 7.14
C CYS A 86 -4.46 3.17 6.22
N VAL A 87 -4.08 1.90 6.21
CA VAL A 87 -3.04 1.37 5.35
C VAL A 87 -3.68 0.46 4.33
N LEU A 88 -3.55 0.80 3.06
CA LEU A 88 -4.00 -0.01 1.94
C LEU A 88 -2.81 -0.66 1.26
N ARG A 89 -2.86 -1.99 1.15
CA ARG A 89 -1.91 -2.79 0.39
C ARG A 89 -2.57 -3.35 -0.87
N PHE A 90 -1.91 -3.20 -2.00
CA PHE A 90 -2.34 -3.74 -3.28
C PHE A 90 -1.27 -4.73 -3.78
N ASP A 91 -1.61 -6.03 -3.75
CA ASP A 91 -0.66 -7.12 -4.05
C ASP A 91 -0.64 -7.44 -5.55
N SER A 92 -0.16 -6.48 -6.34
CA SER A 92 -0.05 -6.60 -7.80
C SER A 92 0.85 -5.54 -8.39
N PRO A 93 1.47 -5.80 -9.55
CA PRO A 93 2.06 -4.71 -10.33
C PRO A 93 0.97 -3.69 -10.70
N LEU A 94 1.36 -2.43 -10.80
CA LEU A 94 0.47 -1.34 -11.19
C LEU A 94 0.72 -1.00 -12.65
N LEU A 95 -0.11 -1.57 -13.52
CA LEU A 95 0.03 -1.56 -14.96
C LEU A 95 -1.20 -0.94 -15.61
N PHE A 96 -1.06 -0.40 -16.82
CA PHE A 96 -2.17 0.11 -17.64
C PHE A 96 -3.43 -0.79 -17.63
N THR A 97 -3.26 -2.11 -17.57
CA THR A 97 -4.37 -3.07 -17.58
C THR A 97 -5.21 -3.08 -16.30
N ASN A 98 -4.66 -2.67 -15.15
CA ASN A 98 -5.33 -2.78 -13.84
C ASN A 98 -5.39 -1.47 -13.03
N VAL A 99 -4.79 -0.37 -13.51
CA VAL A 99 -4.82 0.95 -12.84
C VAL A 99 -6.22 1.44 -12.49
N GLU A 100 -7.19 1.20 -13.37
CA GLU A 100 -8.58 1.64 -13.13
C GLU A 100 -9.20 0.89 -11.95
N ARG A 101 -8.82 -0.37 -11.75
CA ARG A 101 -9.25 -1.14 -10.59
C ARG A 101 -8.58 -0.64 -9.31
N PHE A 102 -7.29 -0.30 -9.38
CA PHE A 102 -6.59 0.32 -8.26
C PHE A 102 -7.26 1.63 -7.83
N ARG A 103 -7.55 2.53 -8.78
CA ARG A 103 -8.30 3.77 -8.53
C ARG A 103 -9.60 3.51 -7.80
N LYS A 104 -10.44 2.62 -8.33
CA LYS A 104 -11.74 2.28 -7.72
C LYS A 104 -11.59 1.72 -6.31
N VAL A 105 -10.58 0.89 -6.05
CA VAL A 105 -10.29 0.38 -4.70
C VAL A 105 -9.90 1.51 -3.76
N VAL A 106 -8.99 2.39 -4.18
CA VAL A 106 -8.54 3.52 -3.34
C VAL A 106 -9.69 4.48 -3.04
N GLU A 107 -10.49 4.84 -4.06
CA GLU A 107 -11.65 5.71 -3.89
C GLU A 107 -12.68 5.09 -2.96
N LYS A 108 -12.99 3.80 -3.14
CA LYS A 108 -13.88 3.03 -2.27
C LYS A 108 -13.38 3.02 -0.82
N VAL A 109 -12.10 2.74 -0.60
CA VAL A 109 -11.50 2.74 0.74
C VAL A 109 -11.54 4.13 1.37
N ALA A 110 -11.26 5.18 0.58
CA ALA A 110 -11.30 6.55 1.07
C ALA A 110 -12.71 7.03 1.46
N THR A 111 -13.76 6.50 0.84
CA THR A 111 -15.15 6.81 1.21
C THR A 111 -15.69 5.93 2.33
N GLU A 112 -15.45 4.62 2.27
CA GLU A 112 -16.06 3.64 3.19
C GLU A 112 -15.36 3.56 4.55
N TRP A 113 -14.11 4.02 4.64
CA TRP A 113 -13.40 4.15 5.91
C TRP A 113 -14.21 4.92 6.96
N ASP A 114 -14.92 5.98 6.54
CA ASP A 114 -15.56 6.92 7.48
C ASP A 114 -16.69 6.25 8.25
N ASP A 115 -17.33 5.27 7.64
CA ASP A 115 -18.23 4.39 8.33
C ASP A 115 -17.37 3.42 9.16
N THR A 116 -17.48 3.55 10.48
CA THR A 116 -16.92 2.67 11.53
C THR A 116 -17.12 1.15 11.32
N ASN A 117 -17.74 0.74 10.21
CA ASN A 117 -18.14 -0.60 9.83
C ASN A 117 -17.16 -1.32 8.86
N TYR A 118 -16.24 -0.62 8.17
CA TYR A 118 -15.22 -1.32 7.36
C TYR A 118 -14.04 -1.86 8.18
N CYS A 119 -13.93 -1.38 9.42
CA CYS A 119 -13.16 -1.97 10.50
C CYS A 119 -13.89 -3.25 10.96
N GLY A 120 -13.78 -4.31 10.16
CA GLY A 120 -14.68 -5.46 10.17
C GLY A 120 -15.19 -5.87 11.55
N ARG A 121 -16.50 -5.76 11.78
CA ARG A 121 -17.20 -6.32 12.97
C ARG A 121 -16.36 -6.32 14.26
N ILE A 122 -15.81 -5.17 14.67
CA ILE A 122 -15.11 -5.09 15.96
C ILE A 122 -16.07 -4.59 17.04
N ASP A 123 -16.36 -5.49 17.99
CA ASP A 123 -16.84 -5.16 19.33
C ASP A 123 -15.97 -4.04 19.92
N LYS A 124 -16.59 -2.95 20.38
CA LYS A 124 -15.99 -1.72 20.97
C LYS A 124 -14.95 -1.92 22.10
N LYS A 125 -14.60 -3.16 22.44
CA LYS A 125 -13.76 -3.60 23.56
C LYS A 125 -12.25 -3.55 23.24
N HIS A 126 -11.88 -3.49 21.95
CA HIS A 126 -10.47 -3.41 21.49
C HIS A 126 -10.09 -2.01 20.96
N LEU A 127 -10.90 -0.98 21.19
CA LEU A 127 -10.42 0.39 21.08
C LEU A 127 -9.68 0.72 22.38
N ILE A 128 -8.46 1.25 22.29
CA ILE A 128 -7.75 1.78 23.46
C ILE A 128 -8.67 2.84 24.08
N PRO A 129 -9.16 2.68 25.33
CA PRO A 129 -9.94 3.72 25.98
C PRO A 129 -8.99 4.84 26.38
N GLU A 130 -9.17 6.02 25.79
CA GLU A 130 -8.59 7.24 26.36
C GLU A 130 -9.14 7.43 27.78
N GLY A 131 -8.23 7.75 28.71
CA GLY A 131 -8.51 7.89 30.13
C GLY A 131 -9.68 8.83 30.41
N GLN A 132 -10.54 8.40 31.33
CA GLN A 132 -11.72 9.11 31.78
C GLN A 132 -11.38 10.52 32.28
N ASN A 133 -12.02 11.56 31.72
CA ASN A 133 -12.47 12.69 32.51
C ASN A 133 -13.68 13.40 31.88
N ASN A 134 -14.81 13.27 32.59
CA ASN A 134 -15.96 14.15 32.68
C ASN A 134 -16.77 14.47 31.41
N LYS A 135 -17.77 13.60 31.18
CA LYS A 135 -19.02 13.93 30.49
C LYS A 135 -19.75 14.99 31.31
N ASN A 136 -19.84 16.21 30.80
CA ASN A 136 -20.94 17.17 30.98
C ASN A 136 -20.57 18.50 30.31
N LEU A 137 -20.80 18.63 28.99
CA LEU A 137 -21.25 19.91 28.45
C LEU A 137 -21.85 19.72 27.06
N SER A 138 -23.12 20.08 26.98
CA SER A 138 -23.98 20.14 25.80
C SER A 138 -23.42 21.00 24.68
N THR A 139 -23.54 20.46 23.46
CA THR A 139 -24.09 21.14 22.28
C THR A 139 -23.65 22.58 22.03
N SER A 140 -22.51 22.73 21.35
CA SER A 140 -22.25 23.67 20.23
C SER A 140 -20.75 23.84 20.11
N THR A 141 -20.11 23.19 19.13
CA THR A 141 -18.72 23.53 18.81
C THR A 141 -18.41 23.14 17.38
N MET A 142 -17.95 24.14 16.63
CA MET A 142 -17.64 24.08 15.21
C MET A 142 -16.76 22.87 14.88
N SER A 143 -17.23 22.02 13.97
CA SER A 143 -16.49 20.87 13.46
C SER A 143 -15.28 21.34 12.67
N GLN A 144 -14.13 21.52 13.33
CA GLN A 144 -12.87 21.60 12.63
C GLN A 144 -12.62 20.26 11.94
N GLU A 145 -12.58 20.26 10.61
CA GLU A 145 -12.31 19.05 9.82
C GLU A 145 -10.91 18.52 10.13
N GLN A 146 -10.84 17.50 10.98
CA GLN A 146 -9.60 16.76 11.22
C GLN A 146 -9.20 15.99 9.94
N LYS A 147 -7.97 16.23 9.48
CA LYS A 147 -7.37 15.56 8.30
C LYS A 147 -7.33 14.04 8.47
N ARG A 148 -7.60 13.32 7.38
CA ARG A 148 -7.51 11.85 7.28
C ARG A 148 -6.21 11.45 6.58
N PHE A 149 -5.65 10.28 6.91
CA PHE A 149 -4.37 9.82 6.36
C PHE A 149 -4.47 8.44 5.70
N LEU A 150 -4.43 8.40 4.37
CA LEU A 150 -4.35 7.13 3.63
C LEU A 150 -2.90 6.81 3.32
N ILE A 151 -2.42 5.67 3.80
CA ILE A 151 -1.07 5.17 3.52
C ILE A 151 -1.20 4.03 2.51
N ILE A 152 -0.53 4.18 1.37
CA ILE A 152 -0.45 3.15 0.34
C ILE A 152 0.85 2.37 0.56
N ASP A 153 0.73 1.09 0.93
CA ASP A 153 1.86 0.17 1.02
C ASP A 153 2.29 -0.25 -0.39
N CYS A 154 3.39 0.33 -0.86
CA CYS A 154 4.00 0.05 -2.15
C CYS A 154 4.84 -1.23 -2.17
N SER A 155 5.01 -1.94 -1.04
CA SER A 155 5.76 -3.20 -1.03
C SER A 155 5.05 -4.31 -1.83
N GLY A 156 3.73 -4.21 -2.01
CA GLY A 156 2.93 -5.06 -2.89
C GLY A 156 3.17 -4.81 -4.39
N PHE A 157 3.65 -3.62 -4.76
CA PHE A 157 4.01 -3.31 -6.15
C PHE A 157 5.28 -4.07 -6.53
N THR A 158 5.13 -5.08 -7.38
CA THR A 158 6.26 -5.82 -7.97
C THR A 158 6.92 -5.01 -9.08
N TYR A 159 6.10 -4.33 -9.89
CA TYR A 159 6.50 -3.45 -10.97
C TYR A 159 5.43 -2.36 -11.16
N VAL A 160 5.81 -1.22 -11.72
CA VAL A 160 4.89 -0.12 -12.05
C VAL A 160 5.22 0.34 -13.46
N ASP A 161 4.25 0.75 -14.26
CA ASP A 161 4.47 1.39 -15.57
C ASP A 161 4.13 2.90 -15.53
N ILE A 162 4.32 3.61 -16.65
CA ILE A 162 4.07 5.06 -16.72
C ILE A 162 2.61 5.39 -16.39
N MET A 163 1.65 4.59 -16.88
CA MET A 163 0.23 4.77 -16.57
C MET A 163 -0.05 4.52 -15.08
N GLY A 164 0.62 3.53 -14.51
CA GLY A 164 0.65 3.24 -13.09
C GLY A 164 1.11 4.42 -12.25
N VAL A 165 2.19 5.11 -12.65
CA VAL A 165 2.62 6.30 -11.91
C VAL A 165 1.65 7.47 -12.08
N ASN A 166 1.09 7.65 -13.28
CA ASN A 166 0.10 8.71 -13.52
C ASN A 166 -1.16 8.52 -12.67
N ILE A 167 -1.63 7.28 -12.50
CA ILE A 167 -2.79 7.03 -11.63
C ILE A 167 -2.48 7.37 -10.16
N LEU A 168 -1.24 7.17 -9.69
CA LEU A 168 -0.84 7.57 -8.33
C LEU A 168 -0.86 9.09 -8.16
N LYS A 169 -0.46 9.85 -9.18
CA LYS A 169 -0.54 11.33 -9.18
C LYS A 169 -1.99 11.79 -9.08
N GLU A 170 -2.84 11.24 -9.95
CA GLU A 170 -4.26 11.62 -10.01
C GLU A 170 -4.98 11.27 -8.69
N VAL A 171 -4.80 10.04 -8.19
CA VAL A 171 -5.37 9.61 -6.90
C VAL A 171 -4.89 10.50 -5.75
N HIS A 172 -3.61 10.88 -5.72
CA HIS A 172 -3.08 11.76 -4.69
C HIS A 172 -3.76 13.14 -4.72
N GLU A 173 -3.92 13.76 -5.90
CA GLU A 173 -4.59 15.05 -6.05
C GLU A 173 -6.09 14.97 -5.74
N ASP A 174 -6.77 13.93 -6.23
CA ASP A 174 -8.21 13.73 -6.03
C ASP A 174 -8.56 13.52 -4.56
N LEU A 175 -7.74 12.77 -3.83
CA LEU A 175 -7.93 12.57 -2.40
C LEU A 175 -7.50 13.78 -1.57
N ARG A 176 -6.47 14.52 -2.01
CA ARG A 176 -6.08 15.79 -1.37
C ARG A 176 -7.23 16.80 -1.36
N LYS A 177 -7.99 16.89 -2.46
CA LYS A 177 -9.20 17.73 -2.56
C LYS A 177 -10.30 17.31 -1.56
N LYS A 178 -10.31 16.05 -1.12
CA LYS A 178 -11.25 15.49 -0.14
C LYS A 178 -10.71 15.51 1.30
N ASN A 179 -9.68 16.32 1.56
CA ASN A 179 -9.02 16.45 2.86
C ASN A 179 -8.41 15.13 3.39
N VAL A 180 -8.02 14.24 2.46
CA VAL A 180 -7.30 12.99 2.75
C VAL A 180 -5.85 13.15 2.30
N VAL A 181 -4.92 13.07 3.24
CA VAL A 181 -3.48 13.07 2.99
C VAL A 181 -3.06 11.68 2.56
N VAL A 182 -2.60 11.54 1.32
CA VAL A 182 -2.08 10.27 0.79
C VAL A 182 -0.57 10.21 0.95
N SER A 183 -0.08 9.17 1.61
CA SER A 183 1.36 8.87 1.78
C SER A 183 1.69 7.50 1.18
N PHE A 184 2.93 7.30 0.77
CA PHE A 184 3.41 6.08 0.14
C PHE A 184 4.52 5.46 1.01
N ALA A 185 4.42 4.17 1.29
CA ALA A 185 5.37 3.47 2.16
C ALA A 185 6.01 2.27 1.46
N ALA A 186 7.25 1.92 1.84
CA ALA A 186 7.90 0.66 1.45
C ALA A 186 8.03 0.41 -0.06
N ALA A 187 8.23 1.46 -0.86
CA ALA A 187 8.48 1.34 -2.29
C ALA A 187 9.87 0.74 -2.58
N LYS A 188 9.91 -0.34 -3.37
CA LYS A 188 11.17 -1.00 -3.77
C LYS A 188 12.04 -0.07 -4.61
N ALA A 189 13.36 -0.26 -4.61
CA ALA A 189 14.31 0.60 -5.34
C ALA A 189 13.97 0.80 -6.83
N PRO A 190 13.66 -0.25 -7.63
CA PRO A 190 13.30 -0.05 -9.04
C PRO A 190 12.02 0.77 -9.24
N VAL A 191 11.07 0.66 -8.31
CA VAL A 191 9.82 1.43 -8.34
C VAL A 191 10.09 2.90 -8.04
N ARG A 192 11.00 3.20 -7.09
CA ARG A 192 11.42 4.57 -6.77
C ARG A 192 12.17 5.25 -7.92
N GLU A 193 13.02 4.51 -8.62
CA GLU A 193 13.70 4.99 -9.83
C GLU A 193 12.68 5.40 -10.89
N LEU A 194 11.65 4.57 -11.10
CA LEU A 194 10.58 4.91 -12.01
C LEU A 194 9.75 6.11 -11.54
N PHE A 195 9.48 6.24 -10.24
CA PHE A 195 8.80 7.40 -9.68
C PHE A 195 9.55 8.71 -9.96
N GLU A 196 10.88 8.71 -9.85
CA GLU A 196 11.72 9.86 -10.20
C GLU A 196 11.68 10.12 -11.71
N ALA A 197 11.95 9.09 -12.53
CA ALA A 197 12.01 9.22 -13.99
C ALA A 197 10.68 9.66 -14.63
N SER A 198 9.56 9.24 -14.07
CA SER A 198 8.21 9.64 -14.52
C SER A 198 7.69 10.93 -13.85
N GLY A 199 8.49 11.56 -12.98
CA GLY A 199 8.18 12.85 -12.37
C GLY A 199 7.10 12.79 -11.29
N LEU A 200 6.86 11.64 -10.64
CA LEU A 200 5.94 11.53 -9.50
C LEU A 200 6.31 12.52 -8.39
N TYR A 201 7.60 12.64 -8.09
CA TYR A 201 8.10 13.51 -7.03
C TYR A 201 7.93 15.01 -7.29
N ARG A 202 7.57 15.40 -8.53
CA ARG A 202 7.21 16.79 -8.86
C ARG A 202 5.76 17.11 -8.48
N THR A 203 4.88 16.11 -8.51
CA THR A 203 3.47 16.23 -8.15
C THR A 203 3.23 15.91 -6.67
N VAL A 204 3.92 14.89 -6.16
CA VAL A 204 3.84 14.45 -4.77
C VAL A 204 5.17 14.73 -4.09
N ALA A 205 5.17 15.59 -3.07
CA ALA A 205 6.39 15.92 -2.33
C ALA A 205 7.06 14.66 -1.74
N LYS A 206 8.40 14.62 -1.77
CA LYS A 206 9.17 13.49 -1.21
C LYS A 206 8.89 13.25 0.29
N THR A 207 8.40 14.25 1.01
CA THR A 207 7.94 14.16 2.41
C THR A 207 6.73 13.27 2.62
N ASN A 208 6.02 12.89 1.56
CA ASN A 208 4.91 11.92 1.62
C ASN A 208 5.37 10.48 1.34
N PHE A 209 6.68 10.23 1.20
CA PHE A 209 7.24 8.91 0.95
C PHE A 209 8.07 8.44 2.15
N TYR A 210 7.82 7.21 2.58
CA TYR A 210 8.39 6.64 3.80
C TYR A 210 9.07 5.30 3.54
N PRO A 211 10.21 5.00 4.20
CA PRO A 211 10.88 3.71 4.08
C PRO A 211 9.99 2.55 4.56
N THR A 212 9.27 2.73 5.67
CA THR A 212 8.38 1.72 6.24
C THR A 212 6.97 2.24 6.46
N ILE A 213 6.01 1.31 6.59
CA ILE A 213 4.63 1.63 6.98
C ILE A 213 4.59 2.28 8.37
N TYR A 214 5.45 1.80 9.28
CA TYR A 214 5.56 2.31 10.63
C TYR A 214 5.92 3.81 10.65
N ASP A 215 6.91 4.22 9.87
CA ASP A 215 7.33 5.64 9.79
C ASP A 215 6.19 6.54 9.27
N ALA A 216 5.45 6.06 8.26
CA ALA A 216 4.32 6.77 7.69
C ALA A 216 3.18 6.97 8.72
N ILE A 217 2.88 5.93 9.50
CA ILE A 217 1.88 5.99 10.57
C ILE A 217 2.33 6.92 11.69
N ALA A 218 3.58 6.79 12.15
CA ALA A 218 4.11 7.63 13.22
C ALA A 218 4.01 9.12 12.85
N TYR A 219 4.33 9.48 11.61
CA TYR A 219 4.15 10.83 11.11
C TYR A 219 2.68 11.28 11.06
N ALA A 220 1.78 10.40 10.59
CA ALA A 220 0.35 10.69 10.55
C ALA A 220 -0.21 10.96 11.96
N GLN A 221 0.18 10.16 12.95
CA GLN A 221 -0.23 10.32 14.34
C GLN A 221 0.29 11.64 14.94
N LEU A 222 1.55 12.00 14.67
CA LEU A 222 2.12 13.27 15.13
C LEU A 222 1.37 14.47 14.55
N LYS A 223 0.96 14.40 13.28
CA LYS A 223 0.13 15.46 12.68
C LYS A 223 -1.27 15.53 13.26
N GLN A 224 -1.83 14.40 13.68
CA GLN A 224 -3.12 14.38 14.38
C GLN A 224 -3.01 14.98 15.78
N SER A 225 -1.95 14.68 16.54
CA SER A 225 -1.75 15.22 17.89
C SER A 225 -1.48 16.72 17.89
N ASN A 226 -0.69 17.22 16.94
CA ASN A 226 -0.39 18.65 16.83
C ASN A 226 -1.64 19.49 16.51
N HIS A 227 -2.63 18.90 15.83
CA HIS A 227 -3.90 19.56 15.58
C HIS A 227 -4.79 19.68 16.84
N SER A 228 -4.56 18.84 17.87
CA SER A 228 -5.20 18.98 19.19
C SER A 228 -4.49 19.99 20.09
N MET A 229 -3.16 20.18 19.95
CA MET A 229 -2.37 21.07 20.80
C MET A 229 -2.39 22.54 20.36
N ASN A 230 -2.69 22.85 19.09
CA ASN A 230 -2.82 24.23 18.60
C ASN A 230 -4.05 25.00 19.12
N GLY A 231 -4.81 24.43 20.07
CA GLY A 231 -5.82 25.13 20.88
C GLY A 231 -5.28 25.75 22.17
N SER A 232 -4.02 25.48 22.53
CA SER A 232 -3.34 26.11 23.66
C SER A 232 -1.96 26.59 23.20
N SER A 233 -1.89 27.88 22.91
CA SER A 233 -0.65 28.61 22.68
C SER A 233 0.34 28.39 23.83
N LEU A 234 1.41 27.64 23.54
CA LEU A 234 2.69 27.85 24.19
C LEU A 234 3.65 28.23 23.09
N ASP A 235 4.03 29.50 23.10
CA ASP A 235 5.05 30.08 22.26
C ASP A 235 6.34 29.28 22.44
N VAL A 236 6.77 28.59 21.39
CA VAL A 236 8.14 28.09 21.29
C VAL A 236 8.75 28.70 20.05
N ASN A 237 9.64 29.64 20.32
CA ASN A 237 10.45 30.40 19.39
C ASN A 237 11.03 29.52 18.27
N GLY A 238 11.05 30.11 17.09
CA GLY A 238 11.57 29.52 15.87
C GLY A 238 13.02 29.08 15.98
N TYR A 239 13.30 27.97 15.31
CA TYR A 239 14.61 27.73 14.72
C TYR A 239 14.41 27.73 13.21
N ASP A 240 14.87 28.81 12.60
CA ASP A 240 15.01 28.94 11.16
C ASP A 240 15.96 27.86 10.66
N CYS A 241 15.52 27.09 9.66
CA CYS A 241 16.36 26.14 8.97
C CYS A 241 17.09 26.91 7.86
N GLU A 242 18.22 27.52 8.21
CA GLU A 242 19.12 28.11 7.22
C GLU A 242 19.76 27.02 6.36
N THR A 243 19.88 27.39 5.10
CA THR A 243 20.40 26.67 3.95
C THR A 243 21.75 25.98 4.22
N LEU A 244 21.79 24.65 4.07
CA LEU A 244 23.04 23.91 3.89
C LEU A 244 23.51 24.11 2.45
N ASP A 245 24.37 25.11 2.29
CA ASP A 245 25.20 25.31 1.10
C ASP A 245 26.20 24.15 0.99
N THR A 246 26.30 23.57 -0.20
CA THR A 246 27.11 22.37 -0.46
C THR A 246 28.36 22.74 -1.24
N THR A 247 29.21 23.60 -0.66
CA THR A 247 30.58 23.82 -1.13
C THR A 247 31.49 24.21 0.03
N ASP A 248 32.02 23.23 0.75
CA ASP A 248 33.34 23.39 1.38
C ASP A 248 34.02 22.03 1.58
N ASP A 249 35.13 21.85 0.88
CA ASP A 249 35.99 20.67 0.80
C ASP A 249 37.04 20.68 1.94
N SER A 250 36.58 20.87 3.19
CA SER A 250 37.53 21.01 4.31
C SER A 250 36.97 20.60 5.67
N ILE A 251 36.63 19.31 5.84
CA ILE A 251 36.59 18.70 7.17
C ILE A 251 37.42 17.41 7.18
N GLN A 252 38.63 17.54 7.72
CA GLN A 252 39.48 16.43 8.16
C GLN A 252 38.80 15.72 9.34
N CYS A 253 38.48 14.44 9.17
CA CYS A 253 38.14 13.57 10.30
C CYS A 253 39.40 13.33 11.14
N LEU A 254 39.51 14.02 12.29
CA LEU A 254 40.44 13.62 13.35
C LEU A 254 39.89 12.36 14.07
N ASP A 255 40.84 11.45 14.33
CA ASP A 255 40.79 10.35 15.30
C ASP A 255 39.99 9.08 14.96
N CYS A 256 40.67 8.18 14.24
CA CYS A 256 40.51 6.72 14.40
C CYS A 256 41.87 6.11 14.81
N PRO A 257 41.99 5.42 15.96
CA PRO A 257 43.24 4.78 16.33
C PRO A 257 43.49 3.52 15.46
N HIS A 258 44.63 3.55 14.77
CA HIS A 258 45.44 2.47 14.20
C HIS A 258 44.93 1.01 14.24
N LEU A 259 45.07 0.31 13.10
CA LEU A 259 46.03 -0.81 12.97
C LEU A 259 46.26 -1.23 11.49
N VAL A 260 47.48 -0.94 11.03
CA VAL A 260 48.37 -1.75 10.16
C VAL A 260 48.07 -1.88 8.66
N ARG A 261 48.85 -1.11 7.89
CA ARG A 261 49.29 -1.38 6.50
C ARG A 261 49.97 -2.75 6.38
N LYS A 262 49.68 -3.48 5.31
CA LYS A 262 50.70 -4.28 4.60
C LYS A 262 50.78 -3.90 3.13
N SER A 263 52.01 -3.92 2.67
CA SER A 263 52.59 -3.32 1.48
C SER A 263 52.44 -4.17 0.21
N SER A 264 52.28 -3.49 -0.92
CA SER A 264 52.86 -3.72 -2.26
C SER A 264 53.31 -5.14 -2.63
N LYS A 265 52.70 -5.68 -3.69
CA LYS A 265 53.26 -5.75 -5.05
C LYS A 265 52.13 -5.85 -6.07
#